data_AF-A0A1M6QK17-F1
#
_entry.id   AF-A0A1M6QK17-F1
#
_cell.length_a   1.000
_cell.length_b   1.000
_cell.length_c   1.000
_cell.angle_alpha   90.00
_cell.angle_beta   90.00
_cell.angle_gamma   90.00
#
_symmetry.space_group_name_H-M   'P 1'
#
loop_
_entity.id
_entity.type
_entity.pdbx_description
1 polymer ?
#
loop_
_entity_poly.entity_id
_entity_poly.type
_entity_poly.pdbx_seq_one_letter_code
_entity_poly.pdbx_strand_id
1 'polypeptide(L)'
;MPDHNIKLCEALESMSKSELIPVRQEINTLLTQLIDEQKLLRNTGEKKSDEPSFLFDSIASRIKSVESFKEKIPRNNYIVKWKINDDFTENDYKNVIRDNLDDLIGFRINCFFKSKENTAYDSVIEFLEKNSIVIKDNGKNLETGEIKKQKNGHIIYKIVCKINAKNGLTYKFELQIKSLIHTLWGEVDHEIAYKAPLYDYDYETKNNLLNNVFKTLESSDAQLKKIADFTYTENDLTECLFFLNTKKHVEKMLNGKNPVASYRKFFSTFKSQNNEIKRFVANNLLGNGSPAQTPYNPSLFPQDYSNLFLKTILNDVLEKALFADIIPIVKIIFSFPDDERIYESIAQQIELSILQEIKKQDPLKRKILDPEDGDENVGLDDPGDKKKETQNQSYQPHIYRDDQETLNKVIEINKKFSSEQKDILIKCLERMYKIFIGD
;
A
#
# COMPACT_ATOMS: atom_id res chain seq x y z
N MET A 1 -28.24 -8.92 53.26
CA MET A 1 -28.10 -9.82 52.09
C MET A 1 -26.67 -9.69 51.57
N PRO A 2 -26.01 -10.79 51.17
CA PRO A 2 -24.70 -10.70 50.55
C PRO A 2 -24.81 -9.89 49.26
N ASP A 3 -23.94 -8.90 49.07
CA ASP A 3 -23.84 -8.27 47.76
C ASP A 3 -23.12 -9.24 46.83
N HIS A 4 -23.88 -10.04 46.08
CA HIS A 4 -23.35 -11.01 45.11
C HIS A 4 -22.40 -10.36 44.10
N ASN A 5 -22.53 -9.06 43.83
CA ASN A 5 -21.61 -8.36 42.95
C ASN A 5 -20.21 -8.30 43.57
N ILE A 6 -20.12 -8.06 44.89
CA ILE A 6 -18.84 -8.04 45.63
C ILE A 6 -18.22 -9.43 45.60
N LYS A 7 -18.97 -10.48 45.95
CA LYS A 7 -18.47 -11.85 45.96
C LYS A 7 -17.97 -12.32 44.58
N LEU A 8 -18.66 -11.94 43.51
CA LEU A 8 -18.21 -12.19 42.14
C LEU A 8 -16.88 -11.48 41.83
N CYS A 9 -16.72 -10.23 42.27
CA CYS A 9 -15.48 -9.48 42.09
C CYS A 9 -14.31 -10.11 42.87
N GLU A 10 -14.55 -10.48 44.13
CA GLU A 10 -13.57 -11.15 44.99
C GLU A 10 -13.13 -12.51 44.41
N ALA A 11 -14.09 -13.30 43.90
CA ALA A 11 -13.80 -14.56 43.24
C ALA A 11 -12.93 -14.37 42.00
N LEU A 12 -13.23 -13.38 41.14
CA LEU A 12 -12.42 -13.06 39.96
C LEU A 12 -11.00 -12.61 40.36
N GLU A 13 -10.87 -11.79 41.39
CA GLU A 13 -9.56 -11.33 41.88
C GLU A 13 -8.71 -12.50 42.39
N SER A 14 -9.32 -13.41 43.17
CA SER A 14 -8.70 -14.63 43.65
C SER A 14 -8.21 -15.50 42.47
N MET A 15 -9.08 -15.80 41.51
CA MET A 15 -8.75 -16.60 40.32
C MET A 15 -7.64 -15.97 39.49
N SER A 16 -7.63 -14.63 39.37
CA SER A 16 -6.62 -13.91 38.59
C SER A 16 -5.21 -14.13 39.13
N LYS A 17 -5.06 -14.19 40.46
CA LYS A 17 -3.76 -14.39 41.13
C LYS A 17 -3.32 -15.86 41.14
N SER A 18 -4.25 -16.81 41.28
CA SER A 18 -3.93 -18.24 41.50
C SER A 18 -4.01 -19.11 40.25
N GLU A 19 -4.95 -18.86 39.35
CA GLU A 19 -5.38 -19.81 38.31
C GLU A 19 -5.18 -19.27 36.89
N LEU A 20 -5.55 -18.01 36.62
CA LEU A 20 -5.70 -17.51 35.25
C LEU A 20 -4.36 -17.07 34.61
N ILE A 21 -3.37 -16.65 35.40
CA ILE A 21 -2.06 -16.24 34.87
C ILE A 21 -1.34 -17.40 34.16
N PRO A 22 -1.19 -18.59 34.76
CA PRO A 22 -0.57 -19.74 34.08
C PRO A 22 -1.34 -20.15 32.81
N VAL A 23 -2.67 -20.20 32.88
CA VAL A 23 -3.52 -20.57 31.73
C VAL A 23 -3.37 -19.58 30.58
N ARG A 24 -3.34 -18.28 30.89
CA ARG A 24 -3.06 -17.24 29.90
C ARG A 24 -1.69 -17.44 29.25
N GLN A 25 -0.65 -17.74 30.02
CA GLN A 25 0.70 -17.96 29.49
C GLN A 25 0.76 -19.18 28.56
N GLU A 26 0.05 -20.26 28.91
CA GLU A 26 -0.09 -21.46 28.08
C GLU A 26 -0.71 -21.12 26.72
N ILE A 27 -1.88 -20.46 26.72
CA ILE A 27 -2.56 -20.06 25.47
C ILE A 27 -1.71 -19.04 24.69
N ASN A 28 -1.07 -18.08 25.37
CA ASN A 28 -0.23 -17.08 24.72
C ASN A 28 0.95 -17.72 23.99
N THR A 29 1.59 -18.73 24.61
CA THR A 29 2.69 -19.47 24.00
C THR A 29 2.21 -20.19 22.74
N LEU A 30 1.08 -20.88 22.83
CA LEU A 30 0.48 -21.58 21.69
C LEU A 30 0.18 -20.61 20.52
N LEU A 31 -0.50 -19.50 20.79
CA LEU A 31 -0.83 -18.52 19.74
C LEU A 31 0.39 -17.77 19.20
N THR A 32 1.48 -17.67 19.97
CA THR A 32 2.73 -17.07 19.50
C THR A 32 3.41 -17.97 18.47
N GLN A 33 3.30 -19.30 18.61
CA GLN A 33 3.82 -20.25 17.62
C GLN A 33 3.23 -20.02 16.22
N LEU A 34 1.92 -19.75 16.11
CA LEU A 34 1.28 -19.39 14.85
C LEU A 34 1.95 -18.17 14.18
N ILE A 35 2.26 -17.14 14.97
CA ILE A 35 2.88 -15.91 14.46
C ILE A 35 4.33 -16.18 14.03
N ASP A 36 5.08 -16.96 14.81
CA ASP A 36 6.48 -17.26 14.54
C ASP A 36 6.65 -18.19 13.32
N GLU A 37 5.77 -19.18 13.14
CA GLU A 37 5.73 -20.04 11.95
C GLU A 37 5.56 -19.20 10.68
N GLN A 38 4.64 -18.23 10.68
CA GLN A 38 4.40 -17.32 9.56
C GLN A 38 5.57 -16.34 9.32
N LYS A 39 6.24 -15.88 10.38
CA LYS A 39 7.45 -15.05 10.27
C LYS A 39 8.62 -15.82 9.68
N LEU A 40 8.76 -17.11 9.99
CA LEU A 40 9.80 -17.96 9.44
C LEU A 40 9.62 -18.17 7.94
N LEU A 41 8.40 -18.51 7.50
CA LEU A 41 8.04 -18.65 6.08
C LEU A 41 8.37 -17.38 5.27
N ARG A 42 8.21 -16.20 5.86
CA ARG A 42 8.60 -14.92 5.23
C ARG A 42 10.11 -14.81 4.98
N ASN A 43 10.94 -15.35 5.88
CA ASN A 43 12.39 -15.13 5.88
C ASN A 43 13.17 -16.20 5.09
N THR A 44 12.66 -17.43 4.98
CA THR A 44 13.37 -18.54 4.32
C THR A 44 13.30 -18.50 2.79
N GLY A 45 12.48 -17.63 2.20
CA GLY A 45 12.41 -17.47 0.74
C GLY A 45 11.72 -18.63 0.02
N GLU A 46 11.26 -19.67 0.72
CA GLU A 46 10.36 -20.73 0.22
C GLU A 46 8.94 -20.20 0.01
N LYS A 47 8.81 -18.98 -0.49
CA LYS A 47 7.52 -18.42 -0.86
C LYS A 47 7.01 -19.17 -2.08
N LYS A 48 5.90 -19.88 -1.94
CA LYS A 48 4.96 -19.97 -3.06
C LYS A 48 4.54 -18.54 -3.41
N SER A 49 4.40 -18.24 -4.70
CA SER A 49 4.10 -16.89 -5.22
C SER A 49 2.90 -16.19 -4.57
N ASP A 50 2.04 -16.96 -3.91
CA ASP A 50 0.73 -16.53 -3.44
C ASP A 50 0.64 -16.37 -1.91
N GLU A 51 1.70 -16.68 -1.15
CA GLU A 51 1.65 -16.59 0.32
C GLU A 51 1.83 -15.15 0.84
N PRO A 52 0.92 -14.67 1.72
CA PRO A 52 0.86 -13.28 2.09
C PRO A 52 2.03 -12.87 3.00
N SER A 53 2.96 -12.10 2.45
CA SER A 53 3.89 -11.31 3.28
C SER A 53 3.10 -10.41 4.23
N PHE A 54 3.60 -10.21 5.46
CA PHE A 54 2.99 -9.34 6.46
C PHE A 54 1.55 -9.72 6.87
N LEU A 55 1.32 -11.00 7.19
CA LEU A 55 0.02 -11.41 7.74
C LEU A 55 -0.16 -10.96 9.20
N PHE A 56 0.67 -11.48 10.12
CA PHE A 56 0.58 -11.20 11.56
C PHE A 56 1.69 -10.28 12.05
N ASP A 57 1.34 -9.34 12.93
CA ASP A 57 2.28 -8.43 13.60
C ASP A 57 2.60 -8.92 15.02
N SER A 58 1.59 -8.90 15.89
CA SER A 58 1.74 -9.09 17.33
C SER A 58 0.51 -9.76 17.96
N ILE A 59 0.70 -10.28 19.17
CA ILE A 59 -0.38 -10.75 20.04
C ILE A 59 -0.37 -9.95 21.34
N ALA A 60 -1.56 -9.49 21.74
CA ALA A 60 -1.80 -8.92 23.06
C ALA A 60 -2.74 -9.82 23.84
N SER A 61 -2.50 -9.95 25.15
CA SER A 61 -3.36 -10.74 26.02
C SER A 61 -3.70 -9.97 27.29
N ARG A 62 -4.90 -10.22 27.82
CA ARG A 62 -5.37 -9.65 29.09
C ARG A 62 -6.20 -10.65 29.86
N ILE A 63 -6.17 -10.53 31.18
CA ILE A 63 -7.16 -11.11 32.07
C ILE A 63 -8.20 -10.03 32.34
N LYS A 64 -9.47 -10.41 32.44
CA LYS A 64 -10.54 -9.47 32.76
C LYS A 64 -10.25 -8.76 34.09
N SER A 65 -10.23 -7.42 34.07
CA SER A 65 -10.05 -6.64 35.31
C SER A 65 -11.32 -6.62 36.14
N VAL A 66 -11.17 -6.46 37.45
CA VAL A 66 -12.28 -6.41 38.42
C VAL A 66 -13.16 -5.20 38.14
N GLU A 67 -12.59 -4.04 37.81
CA GLU A 67 -13.31 -2.81 37.50
C GLU A 67 -14.22 -3.00 36.28
N SER A 68 -13.66 -3.53 35.21
CA SER A 68 -14.42 -3.79 33.97
C SER A 68 -15.43 -4.93 34.12
N PHE A 69 -15.22 -5.83 35.09
CA PHE A 69 -16.19 -6.86 35.42
C PHE A 69 -17.35 -6.30 36.25
N LYS A 70 -17.04 -5.47 37.25
CA LYS A 70 -18.02 -4.76 38.10
C LYS A 70 -19.02 -3.96 37.27
N GLU A 71 -18.56 -3.26 36.23
CA GLU A 71 -19.44 -2.55 35.29
C GLU A 71 -20.32 -3.48 34.44
N LYS A 72 -19.80 -4.66 34.07
CA LYS A 72 -20.51 -5.63 33.23
C LYS A 72 -21.62 -6.38 33.98
N ILE A 73 -21.45 -6.65 35.27
CA ILE A 73 -22.40 -7.43 36.09
C ILE A 73 -23.83 -6.88 35.98
N PRO A 74 -24.11 -5.60 36.33
CA PRO A 74 -25.45 -5.04 36.23
C PRO A 74 -25.87 -4.84 34.78
N ARG A 75 -24.98 -4.38 33.89
CA ARG A 75 -25.30 -4.12 32.48
C ARG A 75 -25.81 -5.35 31.74
N ASN A 76 -25.25 -6.52 32.07
CA ASN A 76 -25.60 -7.77 31.42
C ASN A 76 -26.56 -8.63 32.26
N ASN A 77 -26.98 -8.17 33.44
CA ASN A 77 -27.81 -8.90 34.40
C ASN A 77 -27.24 -10.30 34.75
N TYR A 78 -25.95 -10.38 35.11
CA TYR A 78 -25.30 -11.67 35.37
C TYR A 78 -25.89 -12.44 36.54
N ILE A 79 -26.28 -11.75 37.63
CA ILE A 79 -26.89 -12.41 38.80
C ILE A 79 -28.08 -13.29 38.39
N VAL A 80 -28.97 -12.74 37.57
CA VAL A 80 -30.15 -13.45 37.07
C VAL A 80 -29.78 -14.51 36.03
N LYS A 81 -28.97 -14.14 35.01
CA LYS A 81 -28.61 -15.04 33.91
C LYS A 81 -27.85 -16.27 34.38
N TRP A 82 -27.00 -16.10 35.38
CA TRP A 82 -26.16 -17.16 35.94
C TRP A 82 -26.80 -17.83 37.16
N LYS A 83 -28.05 -17.47 37.49
CA LYS A 83 -28.85 -18.06 38.57
C LYS A 83 -28.11 -18.07 39.92
N ILE A 84 -27.43 -16.97 40.22
CA ILE A 84 -26.70 -16.81 41.48
C ILE A 84 -27.71 -16.63 42.60
N ASN A 85 -27.50 -17.34 43.70
CA ASN A 85 -28.37 -17.32 44.87
C ASN A 85 -27.55 -17.30 46.17
N ASP A 86 -28.25 -17.20 47.30
CA ASP A 86 -27.64 -17.10 48.63
C ASP A 86 -26.88 -18.36 49.07
N ASP A 87 -27.14 -19.52 48.46
CA ASP A 87 -26.49 -20.80 48.79
C ASP A 87 -25.11 -20.96 48.13
N PHE A 88 -24.70 -20.02 47.26
CA PHE A 88 -23.39 -20.09 46.58
C PHE A 88 -22.23 -20.02 47.57
N THR A 89 -21.36 -21.02 47.50
CA THR A 89 -20.03 -21.03 48.13
C THR A 89 -19.02 -20.24 47.30
N GLU A 90 -17.84 -19.96 47.86
CA GLU A 90 -16.74 -19.31 47.13
C GLU A 90 -16.39 -20.06 45.83
N ASN A 91 -16.40 -21.39 45.85
CA ASN A 91 -16.09 -22.20 44.67
C ASN A 91 -17.18 -22.09 43.60
N ASP A 92 -18.45 -21.92 43.99
CA ASP A 92 -19.56 -21.75 43.04
C ASP A 92 -19.43 -20.43 42.26
N TYR A 93 -19.01 -19.35 42.92
CA TYR A 93 -18.70 -18.09 42.22
C TYR A 93 -17.55 -18.27 41.22
N LYS A 94 -16.49 -19.01 41.56
CA LYS A 94 -15.37 -19.28 40.64
C LYS A 94 -15.81 -20.12 39.45
N ASN A 95 -16.59 -21.17 39.70
CA ASN A 95 -17.11 -22.06 38.65
C ASN A 95 -18.05 -21.31 37.70
N VAL A 96 -18.98 -20.52 38.23
CA VAL A 96 -19.94 -19.79 37.38
C VAL A 96 -19.24 -18.76 36.49
N ILE A 97 -18.19 -18.10 36.99
CA ILE A 97 -17.34 -17.19 36.20
C ILE A 97 -16.65 -17.98 35.08
N ARG A 98 -15.98 -19.09 35.41
CA ARG A 98 -15.26 -19.94 34.45
C ARG A 98 -16.18 -20.46 33.34
N ASP A 99 -17.38 -20.86 33.72
CA ASP A 99 -18.34 -21.51 32.84
C ASP A 99 -19.13 -20.55 31.97
N ASN A 100 -19.27 -19.27 32.36
CA ASN A 100 -20.16 -18.33 31.68
C ASN A 100 -19.47 -17.09 31.11
N LEU A 101 -18.34 -16.65 31.64
CA LEU A 101 -17.67 -15.45 31.17
C LEU A 101 -16.75 -15.77 29.98
N ASP A 102 -17.26 -15.58 28.77
CA ASP A 102 -16.54 -15.89 27.53
C ASP A 102 -15.26 -15.03 27.35
N ASP A 103 -15.23 -13.78 27.85
CA ASP A 103 -14.07 -12.87 27.80
C ASP A 103 -13.23 -12.85 29.09
N LEU A 104 -13.21 -13.97 29.83
CA LEU A 104 -12.41 -14.11 31.05
C LEU A 104 -10.91 -13.92 30.78
N ILE A 105 -10.41 -14.59 29.75
CA ILE A 105 -9.08 -14.36 29.17
C ILE A 105 -9.29 -13.86 27.74
N GLY A 106 -8.77 -12.67 27.45
CA GLY A 106 -8.91 -12.04 26.13
C GLY A 106 -7.59 -11.99 25.40
N PHE A 107 -7.58 -12.45 24.15
CA PHE A 107 -6.47 -12.34 23.23
C PHE A 107 -6.84 -11.46 22.04
N ARG A 108 -5.89 -10.70 21.57
CA ARG A 108 -5.98 -9.91 20.34
C ARG A 108 -4.78 -10.25 19.48
N ILE A 109 -5.04 -10.81 18.30
CA ILE A 109 -4.02 -10.97 17.26
C ILE A 109 -4.13 -9.77 16.33
N ASN A 110 -3.04 -9.02 16.25
CA ASN A 110 -2.92 -7.91 15.31
C ASN A 110 -2.36 -8.43 13.98
N CYS A 111 -3.07 -8.13 12.89
CA CYS A 111 -2.55 -8.25 11.53
C CYS A 111 -2.08 -6.89 11.02
N PHE A 112 -1.19 -6.88 10.04
CA PHE A 112 -0.63 -5.61 9.55
C PHE A 112 -1.67 -4.74 8.85
N PHE A 113 -2.39 -5.33 7.90
CA PHE A 113 -3.27 -4.60 6.98
C PHE A 113 -4.73 -5.03 7.13
N LYS A 114 -5.66 -4.07 6.99
CA LYS A 114 -7.10 -4.34 7.10
C LYS A 114 -7.58 -5.41 6.11
N SER A 115 -7.11 -5.34 4.88
CA SER A 115 -7.45 -6.32 3.83
C SER A 115 -7.01 -7.76 4.12
N LYS A 116 -6.13 -7.98 5.12
CA LYS A 116 -5.64 -9.30 5.51
C LYS A 116 -6.40 -9.89 6.70
N GLU A 117 -7.34 -9.16 7.30
CA GLU A 117 -8.08 -9.64 8.48
C GLU A 117 -8.83 -10.94 8.23
N ASN A 118 -9.45 -11.11 7.05
CA ASN A 118 -10.16 -12.35 6.72
C ASN A 118 -9.18 -13.52 6.60
N THR A 119 -8.08 -13.34 5.86
CA THR A 119 -7.04 -14.36 5.73
C THR A 119 -6.43 -14.73 7.09
N ALA A 120 -6.19 -13.73 7.94
CA ALA A 120 -5.68 -13.94 9.29
C ALA A 120 -6.69 -14.72 10.16
N TYR A 121 -7.99 -14.44 10.03
CA TYR A 121 -9.04 -15.20 10.69
C TYR A 121 -9.06 -16.66 10.22
N ASP A 122 -9.02 -16.92 8.92
CA ASP A 122 -9.04 -18.28 8.37
C ASP A 122 -7.82 -19.08 8.86
N SER A 123 -6.62 -18.49 8.82
CA SER A 123 -5.39 -19.12 9.35
C SER A 123 -5.46 -19.40 10.85
N VAL A 124 -6.11 -18.53 11.63
CA VAL A 124 -6.31 -18.75 13.07
C VAL A 124 -7.27 -19.89 13.32
N ILE A 125 -8.38 -19.98 12.58
CA ILE A 125 -9.35 -21.10 12.71
C ILE A 125 -8.65 -22.43 12.43
N GLU A 126 -7.94 -22.53 11.31
CA GLU A 126 -7.20 -23.73 10.95
C GLU A 126 -6.17 -24.12 12.02
N PHE A 127 -5.44 -23.14 12.55
CA PHE A 127 -4.47 -23.37 13.62
C PHE A 127 -5.12 -23.87 14.91
N LEU A 128 -6.28 -23.31 15.30
CA LEU A 128 -7.02 -23.74 16.49
C LEU A 128 -7.52 -25.18 16.34
N GLU A 129 -8.05 -25.53 15.17
CA GLU A 129 -8.52 -26.89 14.86
C GLU A 129 -7.36 -27.90 14.87
N LYS A 130 -6.24 -27.57 14.23
CA LYS A 130 -5.01 -28.39 14.23
C LYS A 130 -4.50 -28.69 15.64
N ASN A 131 -4.63 -27.73 16.55
CA ASN A 131 -4.20 -27.86 17.95
C ASN A 131 -5.32 -28.36 18.88
N SER A 132 -6.42 -28.89 18.34
CA SER A 132 -7.54 -29.46 19.10
C SER A 132 -8.17 -28.48 20.11
N ILE A 133 -8.14 -27.18 19.82
CA ILE A 133 -8.83 -26.16 20.62
C ILE A 133 -10.31 -26.16 20.23
N VAL A 134 -11.18 -26.22 21.25
CA VAL A 134 -12.64 -26.27 21.01
C VAL A 134 -13.17 -24.87 20.72
N ILE A 135 -13.68 -24.66 19.51
CA ILE A 135 -14.35 -23.41 19.10
C ILE A 135 -15.84 -23.48 19.49
N LYS A 136 -16.28 -22.59 20.39
CA LYS A 136 -17.67 -22.50 20.86
C LYS A 136 -18.52 -21.57 19.99
N ASP A 137 -17.94 -20.46 19.55
CA ASP A 137 -18.55 -19.49 18.64
C ASP A 137 -17.44 -18.98 17.71
N ASN A 138 -17.62 -19.16 16.40
CA ASN A 138 -16.64 -18.71 15.40
C ASN A 138 -16.88 -17.27 14.94
N GLY A 139 -17.85 -16.56 15.53
CA GLY A 139 -18.16 -15.18 15.19
C GLY A 139 -19.04 -15.01 13.95
N LYS A 140 -19.48 -16.11 13.33
CA LYS A 140 -20.43 -16.07 12.22
C LYS A 140 -21.87 -16.02 12.72
N ASN A 141 -22.74 -15.38 11.94
CA ASN A 141 -24.18 -15.49 12.12
C ASN A 141 -24.62 -16.90 11.70
N LEU A 142 -25.45 -17.56 12.51
CA LEU A 142 -25.90 -18.92 12.26
C LEU A 142 -26.83 -19.03 11.04
N GLU A 143 -27.59 -17.97 10.74
CA GLU A 143 -28.55 -17.95 9.63
C GLU A 143 -27.87 -17.62 8.30
N THR A 144 -26.97 -16.65 8.29
CA THR A 144 -26.34 -16.14 7.05
C THR A 144 -24.96 -16.74 6.78
N GLY A 145 -24.31 -17.31 7.79
CA GLY A 145 -22.91 -17.77 7.71
C GLY A 145 -21.88 -16.63 7.64
N GLU A 146 -22.30 -15.37 7.63
CA GLU A 146 -21.41 -14.20 7.53
C GLU A 146 -20.80 -13.82 8.88
N ILE A 147 -19.60 -13.23 8.87
CA ILE A 147 -18.99 -12.68 10.09
C ILE A 147 -19.85 -11.54 10.62
N LYS A 148 -20.10 -11.55 11.94
CA LYS A 148 -20.91 -10.54 12.63
C LYS A 148 -20.34 -9.14 12.39
N LYS A 149 -21.24 -8.16 12.29
CA LYS A 149 -20.91 -6.72 12.27
C LYS A 149 -21.20 -6.10 13.63
N GLN A 150 -20.40 -5.09 13.99
CA GLN A 150 -20.61 -4.23 15.14
C GLN A 150 -21.76 -3.23 14.88
N LYS A 151 -22.21 -2.53 15.93
CA LYS A 151 -23.26 -1.49 15.82
C LYS A 151 -22.89 -0.35 14.86
N ASN A 152 -21.59 -0.08 14.72
CA ASN A 152 -21.05 0.92 13.78
C ASN A 152 -20.88 0.38 12.34
N GLY A 153 -21.30 -0.87 12.07
CA GLY A 153 -21.26 -1.48 10.74
C GLY A 153 -19.95 -2.21 10.39
N HIS A 154 -18.90 -2.07 11.21
CA HIS A 154 -17.61 -2.74 10.95
C HIS A 154 -17.67 -4.24 11.27
N ILE A 155 -17.00 -5.07 10.47
CA ILE A 155 -16.88 -6.52 10.71
C ILE A 155 -16.07 -6.76 11.98
N ILE A 156 -16.49 -7.75 12.79
CA ILE A 156 -15.77 -8.17 13.99
C ILE A 156 -15.39 -9.65 13.93
N TYR A 157 -14.10 -9.92 13.70
CA TYR A 157 -13.52 -11.26 13.79
C TYR A 157 -13.29 -11.62 15.26
N LYS A 158 -14.32 -12.15 15.90
CA LYS A 158 -14.29 -12.57 17.31
C LYS A 158 -14.66 -14.04 17.43
N ILE A 159 -13.79 -14.81 18.06
CA ILE A 159 -13.93 -16.25 18.29
C ILE A 159 -13.98 -16.48 19.80
N VAL A 160 -14.86 -17.37 20.26
CA VAL A 160 -14.90 -17.85 21.63
C VAL A 160 -14.46 -19.30 21.65
N CYS A 161 -13.43 -19.60 22.44
CA CYS A 161 -12.80 -20.91 22.54
C CYS A 161 -12.89 -21.48 23.96
N LYS A 162 -12.65 -22.79 24.06
CA LYS A 162 -12.42 -23.51 25.31
C LYS A 162 -11.11 -24.28 25.24
N ILE A 163 -10.36 -24.27 26.33
CA ILE A 163 -9.14 -25.06 26.49
C ILE A 163 -9.18 -25.83 27.81
N ASN A 164 -8.74 -27.08 27.79
CA ASN A 164 -8.49 -27.85 29.01
C ASN A 164 -7.07 -27.53 29.46
N ALA A 165 -6.95 -26.75 30.53
CA ALA A 165 -5.65 -26.35 31.07
C ALA A 165 -4.99 -27.50 31.82
N LYS A 166 -3.66 -27.41 32.00
CA LYS A 166 -2.86 -28.41 32.72
C LYS A 166 -3.31 -28.68 34.16
N ASN A 167 -4.02 -27.74 34.77
CA ASN A 167 -4.59 -27.92 36.10
C ASN A 167 -5.87 -28.78 36.11
N GLY A 168 -6.28 -29.34 34.97
CA GLY A 168 -7.45 -30.21 34.83
C GLY A 168 -8.78 -29.48 34.67
N LEU A 169 -8.78 -28.14 34.65
CA LEU A 169 -9.99 -27.33 34.50
C LEU A 169 -10.12 -26.79 33.08
N THR A 170 -11.36 -26.65 32.62
CA THR A 170 -11.66 -26.05 31.32
C THR A 170 -11.86 -24.54 31.46
N TYR A 171 -11.15 -23.75 30.67
CA TYR A 171 -11.29 -22.30 30.64
C TYR A 171 -11.79 -21.81 29.30
N LYS A 172 -12.58 -20.73 29.34
CA LYS A 172 -12.97 -20.00 28.14
C LYS A 172 -12.02 -18.84 27.88
N PHE A 173 -11.76 -18.59 26.61
CA PHE A 173 -11.07 -17.39 26.17
C PHE A 173 -11.70 -16.82 24.91
N GLU A 174 -11.58 -15.51 24.77
CA GLU A 174 -12.01 -14.76 23.60
C GLU A 174 -10.77 -14.40 22.77
N LEU A 175 -10.85 -14.62 21.46
CA LEU A 175 -9.83 -14.20 20.51
C LEU A 175 -10.43 -13.19 19.53
N GLN A 176 -9.78 -12.05 19.40
CA GLN A 176 -10.13 -11.03 18.41
C GLN A 176 -9.00 -10.90 17.38
N ILE A 177 -9.35 -10.86 16.09
CA ILE A 177 -8.41 -10.51 15.03
C ILE A 177 -8.71 -9.09 14.55
N LYS A 178 -7.69 -8.23 14.55
CA LYS A 178 -7.80 -6.84 14.11
C LYS A 178 -6.55 -6.41 13.35
N SER A 179 -6.71 -5.52 12.39
CA SER A 179 -5.60 -4.77 11.81
C SER A 179 -5.09 -3.72 12.78
N LEU A 180 -3.86 -3.25 12.57
CA LEU A 180 -3.28 -2.17 13.35
C LEU A 180 -4.18 -0.92 13.34
N ILE A 181 -4.76 -0.57 12.18
CA ILE A 181 -5.67 0.57 12.07
C ILE A 181 -7.00 0.36 12.80
N HIS A 182 -7.59 -0.84 12.78
CA HIS A 182 -8.80 -1.14 13.55
C HIS A 182 -8.53 -1.19 15.06
N THR A 183 -7.33 -1.59 15.47
CA THR A 183 -6.91 -1.52 16.88
C THR A 183 -6.78 -0.06 17.33
N LEU A 184 -6.01 0.76 16.60
CA LEU A 184 -5.81 2.17 16.93
C LEU A 184 -7.14 2.95 16.96
N TRP A 185 -7.91 2.87 15.88
CA TRP A 185 -9.19 3.56 15.78
C TRP A 185 -10.18 3.07 16.84
N GLY A 186 -10.24 1.75 17.07
CA GLY A 186 -11.16 1.16 18.03
C GLY A 186 -10.86 1.51 19.49
N GLU A 187 -9.61 1.80 19.83
CA GLU A 187 -9.25 2.28 21.18
C GLU A 187 -9.74 3.73 21.39
N VAL A 188 -9.61 4.59 20.38
CA VAL A 188 -10.13 5.96 20.42
C VAL A 188 -11.67 5.97 20.43
N ASP A 189 -12.32 5.18 19.58
CA ASP A 189 -13.78 5.01 19.54
C ASP A 189 -14.33 4.55 20.89
N HIS A 190 -13.66 3.59 21.53
CA HIS A 190 -14.08 3.07 22.83
C HIS A 190 -13.98 4.12 23.94
N GLU A 191 -12.94 4.96 23.96
CA GLU A 191 -12.81 6.00 24.99
C GLU A 191 -13.76 7.18 24.73
N ILE A 192 -14.01 7.55 23.48
CA ILE A 192 -14.84 8.72 23.14
C ILE A 192 -16.32 8.36 23.07
N ALA A 193 -16.70 7.38 22.24
CA ALA A 193 -18.10 7.08 21.94
C ALA A 193 -18.73 6.11 22.94
N TYR A 194 -17.97 5.15 23.46
CA TYR A 194 -18.53 4.11 24.34
C TYR A 194 -18.58 4.50 25.82
N LYS A 195 -17.62 5.31 26.29
CA LYS A 195 -17.63 5.89 27.65
C LYS A 195 -18.26 7.28 27.72
N ALA A 196 -18.86 7.76 26.63
CA ALA A 196 -19.56 9.03 26.62
C ALA A 196 -20.65 9.07 27.71
N PRO A 197 -20.85 10.20 28.40
CA PRO A 197 -21.99 10.38 29.28
C PRO A 197 -23.31 10.17 28.51
N LEU A 198 -24.38 9.83 29.23
CA LEU A 198 -25.73 9.58 28.65
C LEU A 198 -26.20 10.68 27.69
N TYR A 199 -25.68 11.89 27.83
CA TYR A 199 -25.86 13.00 26.91
C TYR A 199 -24.51 13.68 26.63
N ASP A 200 -24.08 13.67 25.37
CA ASP A 200 -22.95 14.42 24.85
C ASP A 200 -23.45 15.31 23.70
N TYR A 201 -23.47 16.63 23.91
CA TYR A 201 -24.03 17.59 22.96
C TYR A 201 -23.27 17.63 21.63
N ASP A 202 -22.02 17.16 21.61
CA ASP A 202 -21.13 17.18 20.44
C ASP A 202 -20.88 15.77 19.88
N TYR A 203 -21.70 14.80 20.28
CA TYR A 203 -21.56 13.40 19.88
C TYR A 203 -21.52 13.22 18.36
N GLU A 204 -22.40 13.91 17.63
CA GLU A 204 -22.48 13.81 16.18
C GLU A 204 -21.21 14.33 15.49
N THR A 205 -20.70 15.50 15.90
CA THR A 205 -19.45 16.06 15.38
C THR A 205 -18.27 15.13 15.65
N LYS A 206 -18.15 14.63 16.89
CA LYS A 206 -17.07 13.70 17.28
C LYS A 206 -17.11 12.41 16.46
N ASN A 207 -18.29 11.82 16.28
CA ASN A 207 -18.46 10.64 15.44
C ASN A 207 -18.13 10.90 13.97
N ASN A 208 -18.55 12.05 13.44
CA ASN A 208 -18.24 12.44 12.06
C ASN A 208 -16.73 12.60 11.87
N LEU A 209 -16.05 13.25 12.81
CA LEU A 209 -14.60 13.39 12.79
C LEU A 209 -13.91 12.01 12.88
N LEU A 210 -14.37 11.16 13.80
CA LEU A 210 -13.81 9.82 14.01
C LEU A 210 -13.96 8.94 12.75
N ASN A 211 -15.09 9.04 12.06
CA ASN A 211 -15.32 8.36 10.77
C ASN A 211 -14.42 8.90 9.65
N ASN A 212 -14.19 10.22 9.62
CA ASN A 212 -13.29 10.83 8.63
C ASN A 212 -11.83 10.42 8.87
N VAL A 213 -11.39 10.38 10.14
CA VAL A 213 -10.07 9.85 10.51
C VAL A 213 -9.93 8.39 10.08
N PHE A 214 -10.97 7.58 10.30
CA PHE A 214 -10.96 6.18 9.86
C PHE A 214 -10.73 6.03 8.35
N LYS A 215 -11.43 6.82 7.52
CA LYS A 215 -11.25 6.81 6.05
C LYS A 215 -9.81 7.16 5.65
N THR A 216 -9.20 8.13 6.32
CA THR A 216 -7.79 8.51 6.09
C THR A 216 -6.82 7.39 6.47
N LEU A 217 -7.07 6.72 7.61
CA LEU A 217 -6.29 5.56 8.04
C LEU A 217 -6.42 4.40 7.05
N GLU A 218 -7.63 4.13 6.58
CA GLU A 218 -7.90 3.08 5.59
C GLU A 218 -7.18 3.36 4.26
N SER A 219 -7.20 4.60 3.77
CA SER A 219 -6.46 4.99 2.56
C SER A 219 -4.95 4.81 2.74
N SER A 220 -4.42 5.20 3.90
CA SER A 220 -3.00 5.04 4.24
C SER A 220 -2.60 3.56 4.32
N ASP A 221 -3.41 2.73 4.97
CA ASP A 221 -3.23 1.28 5.08
C ASP A 221 -3.17 0.62 3.70
N ALA A 222 -4.09 0.99 2.80
CA ALA A 222 -4.13 0.46 1.44
C ALA A 222 -2.88 0.85 0.62
N GLN A 223 -2.36 2.07 0.79
CA GLN A 223 -1.14 2.52 0.11
C GLN A 223 0.10 1.80 0.66
N LEU A 224 0.22 1.67 1.98
CA LEU A 224 1.32 0.93 2.61
C LEU A 224 1.31 -0.55 2.19
N LYS A 225 0.13 -1.16 2.08
CA LYS A 225 0.01 -2.53 1.57
C LYS A 225 0.53 -2.66 0.14
N LYS A 226 0.21 -1.72 -0.75
CA LYS A 226 0.73 -1.75 -2.14
C LYS A 226 2.25 -1.69 -2.17
N ILE A 227 2.87 -0.91 -1.28
CA ILE A 227 4.33 -0.86 -1.13
C ILE A 227 4.87 -2.18 -0.58
N ALA A 228 4.19 -2.77 0.41
CA ALA A 228 4.61 -4.03 1.03
C ALA A 228 4.50 -5.24 0.08
N ASP A 229 3.51 -5.22 -0.81
CA ASP A 229 3.31 -6.22 -1.86
C ASP A 229 4.11 -5.92 -3.14
N PHE A 230 4.89 -4.83 -3.15
CA PHE A 230 5.67 -4.47 -4.33
C PHE A 230 6.70 -5.57 -4.61
N THR A 231 6.60 -6.14 -5.81
CA THR A 231 7.52 -7.17 -6.30
C THR A 231 8.34 -6.59 -7.44
N TYR A 232 9.58 -7.03 -7.52
CA TYR A 232 10.45 -6.65 -8.63
C TYR A 232 10.15 -7.55 -9.82
N THR A 233 9.92 -6.93 -10.98
CA THR A 233 9.92 -7.63 -12.26
C THR A 233 11.34 -8.04 -12.64
N GLU A 234 11.47 -8.95 -13.61
CA GLU A 234 12.79 -9.31 -14.18
C GLU A 234 13.55 -8.06 -14.66
N ASN A 235 12.83 -7.09 -15.23
CA ASN A 235 13.42 -5.84 -15.70
C ASN A 235 13.94 -4.99 -14.54
N ASP A 236 13.17 -4.85 -13.45
CA ASP A 236 13.61 -4.09 -12.27
C ASP A 236 14.88 -4.71 -11.67
N LEU A 237 14.92 -6.05 -11.58
CA LEU A 237 16.11 -6.78 -11.10
C LEU A 237 17.30 -6.60 -12.04
N THR A 238 17.07 -6.64 -13.35
CA THR A 238 18.10 -6.41 -14.37
C THR A 238 18.70 -5.01 -14.24
N GLU A 239 17.85 -3.98 -14.11
CA GLU A 239 18.29 -2.59 -13.93
C GLU A 239 19.09 -2.42 -12.62
N CYS A 240 18.61 -3.01 -11.51
CA CYS A 240 19.30 -3.02 -10.23
C CYS A 240 20.67 -3.70 -10.31
N LEU A 241 20.74 -4.88 -10.93
CA LEU A 241 21.99 -5.61 -11.11
C LEU A 241 22.96 -4.84 -12.00
N PHE A 242 22.48 -4.26 -13.09
CA PHE A 242 23.30 -3.39 -13.94
C PHE A 242 23.90 -2.26 -13.11
N PHE A 243 23.06 -1.47 -12.43
CA PHE A 243 23.48 -0.39 -11.54
C PHE A 243 24.53 -0.83 -10.52
N LEU A 244 24.32 -1.96 -9.81
CA LEU A 244 25.25 -2.42 -8.79
C LEU A 244 26.63 -2.79 -9.36
N ASN A 245 26.67 -3.35 -10.56
CA ASN A 245 27.92 -3.72 -11.24
C ASN A 245 28.67 -2.51 -11.78
N THR A 246 27.97 -1.45 -12.19
CA THR A 246 28.56 -0.33 -12.92
C THR A 246 28.69 0.95 -12.10
N LYS A 247 28.00 1.09 -10.95
CA LYS A 247 27.95 2.34 -10.16
C LYS A 247 29.33 2.89 -9.81
N LYS A 248 30.26 2.04 -9.37
CA LYS A 248 31.62 2.48 -8.98
C LYS A 248 32.42 3.02 -10.16
N HIS A 249 32.22 2.46 -11.35
CA HIS A 249 32.87 2.93 -12.56
C HIS A 249 32.28 4.29 -12.99
N VAL A 250 30.95 4.39 -12.98
CA VAL A 250 30.26 5.65 -13.33
C VAL A 250 30.52 6.76 -12.32
N GLU A 251 30.57 6.47 -11.02
CA GLU A 251 30.97 7.41 -9.97
C GLU A 251 32.34 8.03 -10.27
N LYS A 252 33.32 7.23 -10.70
CA LYS A 252 34.65 7.73 -11.09
C LYS A 252 34.56 8.65 -12.32
N MET A 253 33.79 8.27 -13.33
CA MET A 253 33.61 9.08 -14.54
C MET A 253 32.83 10.39 -14.27
N LEU A 254 32.03 10.43 -13.22
CA LEU A 254 31.30 11.62 -12.76
C LEU A 254 32.06 12.41 -11.69
N ASN A 255 33.38 12.23 -11.56
CA ASN A 255 34.23 12.92 -10.58
C ASN A 255 33.75 12.76 -9.14
N GLY A 256 33.27 11.56 -8.78
CA GLY A 256 32.80 11.22 -7.43
C GLY A 256 31.36 11.59 -7.12
N LYS A 257 30.60 12.14 -8.08
CA LYS A 257 29.16 12.43 -7.89
C LYS A 257 28.34 11.13 -7.83
N ASN A 258 27.31 11.13 -6.99
CA ASN A 258 26.38 10.01 -6.85
C ASN A 258 25.58 9.81 -8.16
N PRO A 259 25.66 8.64 -8.82
CA PRO A 259 25.10 8.45 -10.14
C PRO A 259 23.61 8.05 -10.11
N VAL A 260 22.98 7.92 -8.94
CA VAL A 260 21.59 7.41 -8.82
C VAL A 260 20.60 8.20 -9.69
N ALA A 261 20.69 9.53 -9.70
CA ALA A 261 19.85 10.36 -10.56
C ALA A 261 20.10 10.09 -12.05
N SER A 262 21.37 9.95 -12.43
CA SER A 262 21.79 9.64 -13.80
C SER A 262 21.29 8.26 -14.26
N TYR A 263 21.31 7.23 -13.40
CA TYR A 263 20.74 5.92 -13.74
C TYR A 263 19.22 5.97 -13.90
N ARG A 264 18.49 6.67 -13.01
CA ARG A 264 17.04 6.86 -13.17
C ARG A 264 16.72 7.52 -14.49
N LYS A 265 17.50 8.54 -14.87
CA LYS A 265 17.38 9.24 -16.14
C LYS A 265 17.72 8.35 -17.34
N PHE A 266 18.75 7.52 -17.23
CA PHE A 266 19.12 6.55 -18.25
C PHE A 266 18.00 5.52 -18.49
N PHE A 267 17.52 4.84 -17.45
CA PHE A 267 16.48 3.82 -17.59
C PHE A 267 15.14 4.40 -18.05
N SER A 268 14.80 5.62 -17.62
CA SER A 268 13.58 6.29 -18.10
C SER A 268 13.65 6.66 -19.60
N THR A 269 14.85 6.97 -20.10
CA THR A 269 15.11 7.37 -21.50
C THR A 269 15.29 6.17 -22.42
N PHE A 270 16.00 5.13 -21.98
CA PHE A 270 16.41 3.98 -22.80
C PHE A 270 15.61 2.70 -22.50
N LYS A 271 14.30 2.81 -22.25
CA LYS A 271 13.41 1.67 -21.94
C LYS A 271 13.45 0.55 -22.99
N SER A 272 13.71 0.89 -24.26
CA SER A 272 13.77 -0.05 -25.39
C SER A 272 15.06 -0.88 -25.46
N GLN A 273 16.12 -0.49 -24.74
CA GLN A 273 17.45 -1.11 -24.81
C GLN A 273 17.68 -2.21 -23.77
N ASN A 274 16.59 -2.75 -23.22
CA ASN A 274 16.62 -3.73 -22.14
C ASN A 274 17.42 -5.00 -22.50
N ASN A 275 17.38 -5.45 -23.75
CA ASN A 275 18.10 -6.64 -24.19
C ASN A 275 19.63 -6.52 -24.04
N GLU A 276 20.21 -5.35 -24.31
CA GLU A 276 21.65 -5.16 -24.18
C GLU A 276 22.07 -5.08 -22.70
N ILE A 277 21.23 -4.49 -21.85
CA ILE A 277 21.42 -4.48 -20.40
C ILE A 277 21.32 -5.91 -19.85
N LYS A 278 20.33 -6.71 -20.30
CA LYS A 278 20.20 -8.13 -19.95
C LYS A 278 21.43 -8.93 -20.33
N ARG A 279 21.95 -8.75 -21.56
CA ARG A 279 23.19 -9.40 -22.01
C ARG A 279 24.39 -9.00 -21.15
N PHE A 280 24.50 -7.72 -20.78
CA PHE A 280 25.55 -7.25 -19.89
C PHE A 280 25.46 -7.94 -18.52
N VAL A 281 24.27 -7.95 -17.90
CA VAL A 281 24.04 -8.58 -16.60
C VAL A 281 24.32 -10.08 -16.66
N ALA A 282 23.83 -10.79 -17.69
CA ALA A 282 24.04 -12.22 -17.87
C ALA A 282 25.54 -12.57 -17.97
N ASN A 283 26.32 -11.83 -18.74
CA ASN A 283 27.76 -12.07 -18.87
C ASN A 283 28.53 -11.81 -17.56
N ASN A 284 28.15 -10.77 -16.81
CA ASN A 284 28.75 -10.52 -15.50
C ASN A 284 28.41 -11.65 -14.50
N LEU A 285 27.18 -12.15 -14.49
CA LEU A 285 26.77 -13.27 -13.64
C LEU A 285 27.51 -14.58 -13.98
N LEU A 286 27.82 -14.80 -15.26
CA LEU A 286 28.58 -15.96 -15.72
C LEU A 286 30.10 -15.85 -15.49
N GLY A 287 30.59 -14.71 -14.97
CA GLY A 287 32.03 -14.48 -14.75
C GLY A 287 32.81 -14.21 -16.05
N ASN A 288 32.12 -13.98 -17.17
CA ASN A 288 32.74 -13.73 -18.48
C ASN A 288 33.31 -12.31 -18.62
N GLY A 289 33.22 -11.49 -17.56
CA GLY A 289 33.57 -10.07 -17.59
C GLY A 289 32.52 -9.22 -18.31
N SER A 290 32.87 -7.95 -18.55
CA SER A 290 32.01 -7.05 -19.34
C SER A 290 32.02 -7.49 -20.81
N PRO A 291 30.85 -7.68 -21.45
CA PRO A 291 30.83 -7.98 -22.87
C PRO A 291 31.46 -6.85 -23.69
N ALA A 292 31.90 -7.17 -24.89
CA ALA A 292 32.21 -6.13 -25.87
C ALA A 292 31.00 -5.22 -26.03
N GLN A 293 31.24 -3.91 -26.03
CA GLN A 293 30.20 -2.91 -26.24
C GLN A 293 29.46 -3.22 -27.54
N THR A 294 28.14 -3.14 -27.50
CA THR A 294 27.32 -3.32 -28.69
C THR A 294 27.56 -2.14 -29.63
N PRO A 295 27.96 -2.35 -30.90
CA PRO A 295 28.11 -1.27 -31.84
C PRO A 295 26.79 -0.53 -31.99
N TYR A 296 26.82 0.80 -31.93
CA TYR A 296 25.64 1.59 -32.21
C TYR A 296 25.08 1.24 -33.60
N ASN A 297 23.80 0.87 -33.66
CA ASN A 297 23.11 0.59 -34.91
C ASN A 297 22.05 1.67 -35.20
N PRO A 298 22.29 2.60 -36.16
CA PRO A 298 21.33 3.62 -36.56
C PRO A 298 20.02 3.06 -37.14
N SER A 299 19.99 1.78 -37.57
CA SER A 299 18.83 1.14 -38.19
C SER A 299 17.82 0.53 -37.22
N LEU A 300 18.09 0.55 -35.90
CA LEU A 300 17.09 0.22 -34.87
C LEU A 300 15.99 1.30 -34.73
N PHE A 301 16.02 2.31 -35.60
CA PHE A 301 15.23 3.53 -35.55
C PHE A 301 14.58 3.80 -36.92
N PRO A 302 13.28 4.15 -36.99
CA PRO A 302 12.60 4.42 -38.26
C PRO A 302 13.27 5.58 -39.00
N GLN A 303 13.73 5.36 -40.23
CA GLN A 303 14.45 6.36 -41.02
C GLN A 303 13.55 7.45 -41.63
N ASP A 304 12.21 7.25 -41.63
CA ASP A 304 11.26 8.08 -42.37
C ASP A 304 10.29 8.87 -41.49
N TYR A 305 10.82 9.56 -40.47
CA TYR A 305 10.11 10.72 -39.90
C TYR A 305 11.05 11.90 -39.81
N SER A 306 11.21 12.59 -40.93
CA SER A 306 12.01 13.80 -41.06
C SER A 306 11.29 15.00 -40.44
N ASN A 307 11.01 14.97 -39.13
CA ASN A 307 10.58 16.20 -38.46
C ASN A 307 11.82 16.98 -38.04
N LEU A 308 12.44 17.65 -39.02
CA LEU A 308 13.59 18.55 -38.85
C LEU A 308 13.39 19.49 -37.63
N PHE A 309 12.14 19.83 -37.35
CA PHE A 309 11.65 20.59 -36.20
C PHE A 309 11.86 19.89 -34.83
N LEU A 310 11.54 18.61 -34.68
CA LEU A 310 11.83 17.85 -33.45
C LEU A 310 13.33 17.73 -33.26
N LYS A 311 14.09 17.53 -34.34
CA LYS A 311 15.56 17.51 -34.29
C LYS A 311 16.14 18.85 -33.80
N THR A 312 15.58 19.98 -34.24
CA THR A 312 15.99 21.32 -33.77
C THR A 312 15.58 21.57 -32.32
N ILE A 313 14.35 21.26 -31.92
CA ILE A 313 13.89 21.40 -30.52
C ILE A 313 14.67 20.47 -29.59
N LEU A 314 14.93 19.23 -29.99
CA LEU A 314 15.74 18.31 -29.20
C LEU A 314 17.19 18.79 -29.12
N ASN A 315 17.76 19.34 -30.18
CA ASN A 315 19.12 19.91 -30.11
C ASN A 315 19.20 21.14 -29.18
N ASP A 316 18.16 22.00 -29.16
CA ASP A 316 18.13 23.21 -28.33
C ASP A 316 17.66 22.95 -26.88
N VAL A 317 16.75 21.98 -26.65
CA VAL A 317 16.23 21.59 -25.32
C VAL A 317 17.13 20.55 -24.64
N LEU A 318 17.88 19.76 -25.40
CA LEU A 318 18.88 18.80 -24.89
C LEU A 318 20.28 19.40 -24.98
N GLU A 319 20.50 20.55 -24.34
CA GLU A 319 21.86 21.02 -24.12
C GLU A 319 22.73 19.88 -23.57
N LYS A 320 23.98 19.84 -24.02
CA LYS A 320 25.02 18.91 -23.57
C LYS A 320 25.04 18.76 -22.04
N ALA A 321 24.68 19.81 -21.30
CA ALA A 321 24.64 19.86 -19.84
C ALA A 321 23.57 18.94 -19.21
N LEU A 322 22.36 18.84 -19.78
CA LEU A 322 21.25 18.12 -19.16
C LEU A 322 21.51 16.60 -19.12
N PHE A 323 22.11 16.03 -20.17
CA PHE A 323 22.31 14.58 -20.31
C PHE A 323 23.78 14.15 -20.24
N ALA A 324 24.71 15.08 -19.98
CA ALA A 324 26.14 14.76 -19.83
C ALA A 324 26.39 13.67 -18.78
N ASP A 325 25.59 13.65 -17.72
CA ASP A 325 25.74 12.75 -16.59
C ASP A 325 25.31 11.30 -16.90
N ILE A 326 24.53 11.07 -17.94
CA ILE A 326 24.16 9.71 -18.39
C ILE A 326 25.12 9.14 -19.43
N ILE A 327 25.96 9.96 -20.07
CA ILE A 327 26.92 9.52 -21.10
C ILE A 327 27.84 8.40 -20.60
N PRO A 328 28.42 8.49 -19.38
CA PRO A 328 29.21 7.38 -18.83
C PRO A 328 28.45 6.05 -18.81
N ILE A 329 27.14 6.07 -18.55
CA ILE A 329 26.30 4.87 -18.49
C ILE A 329 26.08 4.31 -19.90
N VAL A 330 25.76 5.19 -20.87
CA VAL A 330 25.57 4.80 -22.28
C VAL A 330 26.83 4.14 -22.84
N LYS A 331 28.01 4.70 -22.55
CA LYS A 331 29.30 4.18 -23.00
C LYS A 331 29.68 2.82 -22.39
N ILE A 332 29.00 2.34 -21.34
CA ILE A 332 29.23 0.99 -20.82
C ILE A 332 28.61 -0.06 -21.75
N ILE A 333 27.43 0.24 -22.29
CA ILE A 333 26.67 -0.71 -23.13
C ILE A 333 27.06 -0.57 -24.59
N PHE A 334 27.26 0.66 -25.06
CA PHE A 334 27.34 0.95 -26.49
C PHE A 334 28.66 1.61 -26.87
N SER A 335 29.14 1.25 -28.06
CA SER A 335 30.27 1.92 -28.70
C SER A 335 29.74 2.95 -29.70
N PHE A 336 30.08 4.22 -29.47
CA PHE A 336 29.72 5.32 -30.34
C PHE A 336 30.99 5.92 -30.98
N PRO A 337 30.92 6.40 -32.24
CA PRO A 337 32.05 7.05 -32.91
C PRO A 337 32.50 8.35 -32.22
N ASP A 338 31.54 9.11 -31.71
CA ASP A 338 31.72 10.41 -31.06
C ASP A 338 30.53 10.70 -30.11
N ASP A 339 30.68 11.72 -29.28
CA ASP A 339 29.63 12.13 -28.33
C ASP A 339 28.40 12.74 -29.02
N GLU A 340 28.56 13.33 -30.21
CA GLU A 340 27.46 13.92 -30.97
C GLU A 340 26.42 12.86 -31.36
N ARG A 341 26.87 11.67 -31.78
CA ARG A 341 26.01 10.52 -32.04
C ARG A 341 25.28 9.99 -30.81
N ILE A 342 25.85 10.16 -29.61
CA ILE A 342 25.17 9.80 -28.36
C ILE A 342 23.97 10.72 -28.14
N TYR A 343 24.18 12.04 -28.29
CA TYR A 343 23.11 13.02 -28.15
C TYR A 343 22.01 12.82 -29.21
N GLU A 344 22.36 12.54 -30.46
CA GLU A 344 21.38 12.21 -31.51
C GLU A 344 20.55 10.97 -31.14
N SER A 345 21.17 9.94 -30.58
CA SER A 345 20.48 8.71 -30.15
C SER A 345 19.54 8.95 -28.96
N ILE A 346 19.98 9.74 -27.97
CA ILE A 346 19.13 10.17 -26.85
C ILE A 346 17.91 10.93 -27.38
N ALA A 347 18.12 11.88 -28.29
CA ALA A 347 17.07 12.67 -28.88
C ALA A 347 16.01 11.80 -29.58
N GLN A 348 16.47 10.83 -30.38
CA GLN A 348 15.61 9.89 -31.10
C GLN A 348 14.80 8.99 -30.15
N GLN A 349 15.38 8.53 -29.04
CA GLN A 349 14.65 7.72 -28.04
C GLN A 349 13.56 8.52 -27.33
N ILE A 350 13.83 9.80 -27.05
CA ILE A 350 12.84 10.71 -26.47
C ILE A 350 11.70 10.94 -27.47
N GLU A 351 12.03 11.21 -28.74
CA GLU A 351 11.05 11.36 -29.82
C GLU A 351 10.15 10.12 -29.94
N LEU A 352 10.74 8.92 -29.98
CA LEU A 352 9.97 7.67 -30.03
C LEU A 352 9.05 7.50 -28.83
N SER A 353 9.53 7.84 -27.63
CA SER A 353 8.73 7.74 -26.39
C SER A 353 7.53 8.69 -26.42
N ILE A 354 7.72 9.92 -26.92
CA ILE A 354 6.64 10.89 -27.13
C ILE A 354 5.64 10.35 -28.16
N LEU A 355 6.12 9.90 -29.32
CA LEU A 355 5.26 9.39 -30.40
C LEU A 355 4.42 8.17 -29.96
N GLN A 356 4.99 7.29 -29.13
CA GLN A 356 4.25 6.16 -28.55
C GLN A 356 3.14 6.62 -27.62
N GLU A 357 3.38 7.64 -26.80
CA GLU A 357 2.39 8.16 -25.87
C GLU A 357 1.27 8.90 -26.60
N ILE A 358 1.60 9.66 -27.66
CA ILE A 358 0.61 10.27 -28.56
C ILE A 358 -0.27 9.19 -29.19
N LYS A 359 0.32 8.10 -29.70
CA LYS A 359 -0.44 6.98 -30.30
C LYS A 359 -1.38 6.27 -29.32
N LYS A 360 -1.08 6.25 -28.01
CA LYS A 360 -1.97 5.67 -26.98
C LYS A 360 -3.17 6.55 -26.67
N GLN A 361 -3.05 7.85 -26.89
CA GLN A 361 -4.10 8.84 -26.59
C GLN A 361 -4.99 9.15 -27.80
N ASP A 362 -4.62 8.70 -29.00
CA ASP A 362 -5.41 8.85 -30.21
C ASP A 362 -6.76 8.09 -30.12
N PRO A 363 -7.92 8.79 -30.07
CA PRO A 363 -9.24 8.16 -29.95
C PRO A 363 -9.62 7.30 -31.16
N LEU A 364 -9.00 7.51 -32.32
CA LEU A 364 -9.39 6.87 -33.59
C LEU A 364 -8.99 5.39 -33.69
N LYS A 365 -8.17 4.87 -32.77
CA LYS A 365 -7.82 3.43 -32.74
C LYS A 365 -8.63 2.59 -31.75
N ARG A 366 -9.47 3.21 -30.91
CA ARG A 366 -10.38 2.46 -30.02
C ARG A 366 -11.64 1.93 -30.72
N LYS A 367 -11.87 2.26 -32.00
CA LYS A 367 -13.05 1.84 -32.77
C LYS A 367 -12.82 0.68 -33.75
N ILE A 368 -11.65 0.04 -33.72
CA ILE A 368 -11.35 -1.15 -34.55
C ILE A 368 -10.93 -2.29 -33.61
N LEU A 369 -11.86 -2.71 -32.76
CA LEU A 369 -11.89 -3.96 -31.98
C LEU A 369 -13.21 -3.93 -31.20
N ASP A 370 -14.32 -4.01 -31.93
CA ASP A 370 -15.65 -4.51 -31.52
C ASP A 370 -16.68 -4.10 -32.58
N PRO A 371 -17.18 -5.02 -33.43
CA PRO A 371 -18.40 -4.82 -34.19
C PRO A 371 -19.62 -5.29 -33.36
N GLU A 372 -20.79 -4.69 -33.63
CA GLU A 372 -22.13 -4.95 -33.06
C GLU A 372 -22.39 -4.17 -31.75
N ASP A 373 -23.39 -3.29 -31.58
CA ASP A 373 -24.67 -3.00 -32.23
C ASP A 373 -24.89 -1.45 -32.16
N GLY A 374 -25.53 -0.78 -33.11
CA GLY A 374 -26.98 -0.83 -33.33
C GLY A 374 -27.64 0.48 -32.89
N ASP A 375 -27.56 1.47 -33.78
CA ASP A 375 -28.59 2.45 -34.17
C ASP A 375 -29.50 3.18 -33.15
N GLU A 376 -29.58 4.50 -33.38
CA GLU A 376 -30.74 5.41 -33.34
C GLU A 376 -30.68 6.67 -32.45
N ASN A 377 -30.57 7.83 -33.14
CA ASN A 377 -31.39 9.06 -33.04
C ASN A 377 -31.51 9.77 -31.65
N VAL A 378 -31.39 11.10 -31.45
CA VAL A 378 -31.87 12.32 -32.14
C VAL A 378 -31.16 13.54 -31.48
N GLY A 379 -30.99 14.68 -32.18
CA GLY A 379 -31.11 16.00 -31.52
C GLY A 379 -30.14 17.10 -31.97
N LEU A 380 -30.60 17.94 -32.90
CA LEU A 380 -30.05 19.24 -33.29
C LEU A 380 -30.23 20.28 -32.17
N ASP A 381 -29.24 21.17 -31.97
CA ASP A 381 -29.37 22.63 -32.10
C ASP A 381 -28.15 23.40 -31.51
N ASP A 382 -27.70 24.39 -32.28
CA ASP A 382 -26.73 25.48 -32.00
C ASP A 382 -27.54 26.81 -31.99
N PRO A 383 -27.03 28.05 -31.73
CA PRO A 383 -25.83 28.55 -31.04
C PRO A 383 -26.15 29.63 -29.96
N GLY A 384 -25.14 30.05 -29.18
CA GLY A 384 -25.30 31.16 -28.22
C GLY A 384 -24.02 31.83 -27.74
N ASP A 385 -23.49 32.71 -28.57
CA ASP A 385 -22.34 33.61 -28.39
C ASP A 385 -22.46 34.58 -27.18
N LYS A 386 -21.35 34.89 -26.49
CA LYS A 386 -21.01 36.25 -25.96
C LYS A 386 -19.67 36.34 -25.21
N LYS A 387 -18.78 37.14 -25.81
CA LYS A 387 -17.58 37.78 -25.25
C LYS A 387 -17.85 38.59 -23.98
N LYS A 388 -16.86 38.63 -23.06
CA LYS A 388 -16.51 39.81 -22.25
C LYS A 388 -15.00 39.85 -21.95
N GLU A 389 -14.35 40.92 -22.40
CA GLU A 389 -13.06 41.40 -21.92
C GLU A 389 -13.22 42.07 -20.54
N THR A 390 -12.24 41.95 -19.64
CA THR A 390 -11.68 43.08 -18.85
C THR A 390 -10.36 42.70 -18.18
N GLN A 391 -9.55 43.74 -17.96
CA GLN A 391 -8.11 43.77 -17.73
C GLN A 391 -7.66 43.63 -16.25
N ASN A 392 -6.37 43.28 -16.13
CA ASN A 392 -5.36 43.71 -15.14
C ASN A 392 -5.41 43.24 -13.68
N GLN A 393 -4.36 42.51 -13.26
CA GLN A 393 -3.31 43.07 -12.38
C GLN A 393 -2.02 42.21 -12.34
N SER A 394 -0.97 42.76 -12.95
CA SER A 394 0.42 42.84 -12.48
C SER A 394 0.95 41.79 -11.47
N TYR A 395 1.79 40.87 -11.96
CA TYR A 395 2.98 40.40 -11.24
C TYR A 395 4.09 40.13 -12.27
N GLN A 396 5.19 40.88 -12.19
CA GLN A 396 6.40 40.62 -12.98
C GLN A 396 7.39 39.79 -12.14
N PRO A 397 7.91 38.67 -12.66
CA PRO A 397 9.19 38.13 -12.24
C PRO A 397 10.30 38.61 -13.18
N HIS A 398 11.41 39.01 -12.59
CA HIS A 398 12.64 39.41 -13.24
C HIS A 398 13.13 38.34 -14.25
N ILE A 399 13.13 38.71 -15.53
CA ILE A 399 13.70 37.92 -16.62
C ILE A 399 15.21 38.21 -16.70
N TYR A 400 16.02 37.17 -16.56
CA TYR A 400 17.41 37.18 -17.01
C TYR A 400 17.40 37.34 -18.54
N ARG A 401 18.09 38.38 -19.02
CA ARG A 401 18.28 38.73 -20.42
C ARG A 401 19.05 37.62 -21.15
N ASP A 402 18.32 36.75 -21.86
CA ASP A 402 18.76 36.16 -23.15
C ASP A 402 17.63 35.51 -23.96
N ASP A 403 16.38 35.52 -23.49
CA ASP A 403 15.27 34.75 -24.10
C ASP A 403 14.41 35.49 -25.14
N GLN A 404 14.73 36.72 -25.56
CA GLN A 404 13.88 37.43 -26.53
C GLN A 404 13.91 36.76 -27.92
N GLU A 405 15.04 36.18 -28.31
CA GLU A 405 15.20 35.48 -29.59
C GLU A 405 14.57 34.08 -29.55
N THR A 406 14.70 33.37 -28.42
CA THR A 406 14.05 32.09 -28.15
C THR A 406 12.52 32.23 -28.14
N LEU A 407 11.99 33.26 -27.46
CA LEU A 407 10.56 33.54 -27.41
C LEU A 407 10.01 33.93 -28.79
N ASN A 408 10.76 34.69 -29.58
CA ASN A 408 10.37 35.05 -30.94
C ASN A 408 10.36 33.84 -31.89
N LYS A 409 11.31 32.90 -31.74
CA LYS A 409 11.32 31.63 -32.46
C LYS A 409 10.14 30.74 -32.05
N VAL A 410 9.81 30.66 -30.76
CA VAL A 410 8.61 29.96 -30.24
C VAL A 410 7.29 30.58 -30.76
N ILE A 411 7.23 31.90 -30.91
CA ILE A 411 6.07 32.61 -31.50
C ILE A 411 5.96 32.34 -33.02
N GLU A 412 7.08 32.17 -33.72
CA GLU A 412 7.09 31.80 -35.15
C GLU A 412 6.66 30.33 -35.34
N ILE A 413 7.08 29.45 -34.43
CA ILE A 413 6.68 28.04 -34.29
C ILE A 413 5.16 27.91 -34.05
N ASN A 414 4.55 28.87 -33.37
CA ASN A 414 3.11 28.94 -33.11
C ASN A 414 2.26 29.05 -34.39
N LYS A 415 2.83 29.28 -35.57
CA LYS A 415 2.07 29.42 -36.82
C LYS A 415 1.87 28.12 -37.62
N LYS A 416 2.53 27.00 -37.26
CA LYS A 416 2.57 25.78 -38.12
C LYS A 416 1.87 24.52 -37.58
N PHE A 417 1.34 24.55 -36.36
CA PHE A 417 0.66 23.39 -35.75
C PHE A 417 -0.82 23.66 -35.49
N SER A 418 -1.65 22.62 -35.57
CA SER A 418 -3.02 22.67 -35.06
C SER A 418 -3.01 22.88 -33.54
N SER A 419 -4.05 23.50 -32.98
CA SER A 419 -4.14 23.80 -31.55
C SER A 419 -4.01 22.56 -30.66
N GLU A 420 -4.50 21.41 -31.14
CA GLU A 420 -4.47 20.13 -30.43
C GLU A 420 -3.06 19.52 -30.39
N GLN A 421 -2.31 19.58 -31.50
CA GLN A 421 -0.92 19.12 -31.54
C GLN A 421 0.00 19.97 -30.66
N LYS A 422 -0.29 21.28 -30.53
CA LYS A 422 0.46 22.17 -29.64
C LYS A 422 0.24 21.84 -28.17
N ASP A 423 -1.00 21.59 -27.78
CA ASP A 423 -1.35 21.29 -26.39
C ASP A 423 -0.72 19.96 -25.94
N ILE A 424 -0.67 18.97 -26.85
CA ILE A 424 0.02 17.70 -26.63
C ILE A 424 1.53 17.89 -26.53
N LEU A 425 2.15 18.65 -27.44
CA LEU A 425 3.59 18.91 -27.42
C LEU A 425 4.00 19.66 -26.15
N ILE A 426 3.22 20.67 -25.74
CA ILE A 426 3.43 21.42 -24.50
C ILE A 426 3.31 20.49 -23.29
N LYS A 427 2.25 19.68 -23.18
CA LYS A 427 2.10 18.70 -22.09
C LYS A 427 3.24 17.68 -22.05
N CYS A 428 3.74 17.23 -23.21
CA CYS A 428 4.90 16.34 -23.29
C CYS A 428 6.19 17.02 -22.84
N LEU A 429 6.44 18.26 -23.28
CA LEU A 429 7.59 19.06 -22.88
C LEU A 429 7.54 19.42 -21.38
N GLU A 430 6.36 19.77 -20.84
CA GLU A 430 6.15 20.02 -19.42
C GLU A 430 6.36 18.75 -18.58
N ARG A 431 5.88 17.59 -19.05
CA ARG A 431 6.10 16.31 -18.38
C ARG A 431 7.56 15.90 -18.40
N MET A 432 8.26 16.15 -19.52
CA MET A 432 9.71 16.00 -19.60
C MET A 432 10.42 16.96 -18.66
N TYR A 433 10.07 18.24 -18.66
CA TYR A 433 10.65 19.24 -17.76
C TYR A 433 10.50 18.83 -16.29
N LYS A 434 9.33 18.34 -15.89
CA LYS A 434 9.09 17.76 -14.55
C LYS A 434 9.94 16.53 -14.25
N ILE A 435 10.07 15.60 -15.22
CA ILE A 435 10.94 14.42 -15.10
C ILE A 435 12.42 14.80 -14.98
N PHE A 436 12.86 15.90 -15.61
CA PHE A 436 14.28 16.27 -15.74
C PHE A 436 14.78 17.30 -14.72
N ILE A 437 13.90 18.14 -14.14
CA ILE A 437 14.27 19.10 -13.09
C ILE A 437 13.99 18.57 -11.68
N GLY A 438 13.16 17.53 -11.56
CA GLY A 438 12.93 16.86 -10.28
C GLY A 438 12.07 17.69 -9.34
N ASP A 439 10.77 17.76 -9.64
CA ASP A 439 9.71 18.07 -8.67
C ASP A 439 8.87 16.82 -8.41
#